data_AF-A0AAD7JJ34-F1
#
_entry.id   AF-A0AAD7JJ34-F1
#
_cell.length_a   1.000
_cell.length_b   1.000
_cell.length_c   1.000
_cell.angle_alpha   90.00
_cell.angle_beta   90.00
_cell.angle_gamma   90.00
#
_symmetry.space_group_name_H-M   'P 1'
#
loop_
_entity.id
_entity.type
_entity.pdbx_description
1 polymer ?
#
loop_
_entity_poly.entity_id
_entity_poly.type
_entity_poly.pdbx_seq_one_letter_code
_entity_poly.pdbx_strand_id
1 'polypeptide(L)'
;MSFKVSDLPNPILLTDPANIAFMKAKEEEAARKVLMPTTKPNKNKRKSDASEPSTSAKKSKKAVPDDTAKDLFSVTLPGDDDATVEIYDTCDELRRKINALLRTGTITKAALLRDMSRAAYTDAPNIQSKQLTDFLTKKGPTSGSTSRVCYASYVYFEKKRIAEGKAKSKHRRDMEDRWDGEGGLPRRREEKYFCHVDDAVVQDALGSVRTVPGGRF
;
A
#
# COMPACT_ATOMS: atom_id res chain seq x y z
N MET A 1 -18.35 4.96 -26.73
CA MET A 1 -18.16 4.02 -27.86
C MET A 1 -16.85 4.36 -28.55
N SER A 2 -16.06 3.37 -28.96
CA SER A 2 -14.87 3.62 -29.78
C SER A 2 -15.12 3.02 -31.16
N PHE A 3 -15.20 3.86 -32.18
CA PHE A 3 -15.35 3.47 -33.57
C PHE A 3 -14.13 3.95 -34.36
N LYS A 4 -13.67 3.17 -35.33
CA LYS A 4 -12.47 3.49 -36.11
C LYS A 4 -12.87 4.16 -37.41
N VAL A 5 -12.09 5.15 -37.85
CA VAL A 5 -12.33 5.89 -39.12
C VAL A 5 -12.41 4.95 -40.34
N SER A 6 -11.77 3.77 -40.26
CA SER A 6 -11.81 2.71 -41.27
C SER A 6 -13.19 2.15 -41.56
N ASP A 7 -14.13 2.25 -40.63
CA ASP A 7 -15.43 1.61 -40.80
C ASP A 7 -16.49 2.60 -41.34
N LEU A 8 -16.08 3.83 -41.68
CA LEU A 8 -16.91 4.79 -42.41
C LEU A 8 -17.06 4.36 -43.87
N PRO A 9 -18.26 4.52 -44.46
CA PRO A 9 -18.49 4.24 -45.88
C PRO A 9 -17.49 4.94 -46.82
N ASN A 10 -17.11 6.20 -46.52
CA ASN A 10 -16.11 6.96 -47.27
C ASN A 10 -15.04 7.52 -46.32
N PRO A 11 -13.92 6.82 -46.07
CA PRO A 11 -12.96 7.21 -45.02
C PRO A 11 -12.11 8.44 -45.36
N ILE A 12 -12.14 8.94 -46.60
CA ILE A 12 -11.32 10.06 -47.07
C ILE A 12 -11.98 11.42 -46.78
N LEU A 13 -13.32 11.50 -46.79
CA LEU A 13 -14.07 12.74 -46.58
C LEU A 13 -15.00 12.60 -45.37
N LEU A 14 -14.50 13.00 -44.20
CA LEU A 14 -15.23 12.85 -42.93
C LEU A 14 -16.56 13.62 -42.89
N THR A 15 -16.68 14.68 -43.69
CA THR A 15 -17.86 15.56 -43.80
C THR A 15 -18.89 15.08 -44.82
N ASP A 16 -18.69 13.91 -45.45
CA ASP A 16 -19.66 13.33 -46.37
C ASP A 16 -21.00 13.09 -45.63
N PRO A 17 -22.15 13.52 -46.19
CA PRO A 17 -23.46 13.30 -45.58
C PRO A 17 -23.74 11.83 -45.23
N ALA A 18 -23.17 10.87 -45.97
CA ALA A 18 -23.28 9.44 -45.66
C ALA A 18 -22.56 9.05 -44.36
N ASN A 19 -21.39 9.64 -44.09
CA ASN A 19 -20.62 9.40 -42.87
C ASN A 19 -21.30 10.01 -41.64
N ILE A 20 -21.89 11.20 -41.79
CA ILE A 20 -22.63 11.88 -40.73
C ILE A 20 -23.88 11.09 -40.34
N ALA A 21 -24.63 10.58 -41.32
CA ALA A 21 -25.78 9.72 -41.08
C ALA A 21 -25.36 8.42 -40.37
N PHE A 22 -24.24 7.83 -40.76
CA PHE A 22 -23.69 6.63 -40.13
C PHE A 22 -23.27 6.87 -38.67
N MET A 23 -22.59 7.99 -38.36
CA MET A 23 -22.21 8.33 -36.98
C MET A 23 -23.43 8.59 -36.10
N LYS A 24 -24.44 9.32 -36.60
CA LYS A 24 -25.70 9.57 -35.88
C LYS A 24 -26.48 8.28 -35.61
N ALA A 25 -26.55 7.38 -36.59
CA ALA A 25 -27.19 6.08 -36.41
C ALA A 25 -26.48 5.23 -35.35
N LYS A 26 -25.14 5.29 -35.29
CA LYS A 26 -24.35 4.61 -34.26
C LYS A 26 -24.54 5.21 -32.87
N GLU A 27 -24.70 6.53 -32.78
CA GLU A 27 -25.01 7.23 -31.53
C GLU A 27 -26.44 6.93 -31.04
N GLU A 28 -27.41 6.78 -31.94
CA GLU A 28 -28.77 6.36 -31.60
C GLU A 28 -28.84 4.88 -31.17
N GLU A 29 -28.11 3.98 -31.84
CA GLU A 29 -27.98 2.57 -31.43
C GLU A 29 -27.35 2.45 -30.03
N ALA A 30 -26.35 3.28 -29.77
CA ALA A 30 -25.71 3.44 -28.48
C ALA A 30 -26.68 3.91 -27.40
N ALA A 31 -27.47 4.95 -27.68
CA ALA A 31 -28.50 5.46 -26.76
C ALA A 31 -29.60 4.42 -26.48
N ARG A 32 -30.02 3.65 -27.51
CA ARG A 32 -31.00 2.56 -27.35
C ARG A 32 -30.47 1.41 -26.47
N LYS A 33 -29.17 1.07 -26.56
CA LYS A 33 -28.54 0.06 -25.68
C LYS A 33 -28.44 0.51 -24.21
N VAL A 34 -28.46 1.80 -23.93
CA VAL A 34 -28.44 2.33 -22.54
C VAL A 34 -29.83 2.30 -21.90
N LEU A 35 -30.90 2.41 -22.69
CA LEU A 35 -32.29 2.47 -22.18
C LEU A 35 -32.96 1.10 -21.94
N MET A 36 -32.34 -0.02 -22.33
CA MET A 36 -32.86 -1.38 -22.12
C MET A 36 -31.86 -2.25 -21.35
N PRO A 37 -32.10 -2.59 -20.06
CA PRO A 37 -31.24 -3.51 -19.33
C PRO A 37 -31.49 -4.93 -19.85
N THR A 38 -30.54 -5.47 -20.61
CA THR A 38 -30.59 -6.87 -21.04
C THR A 38 -30.16 -7.78 -19.88
N THR A 39 -31.15 -8.39 -19.23
CA THR A 39 -30.99 -9.59 -18.42
C THR A 39 -30.32 -10.69 -19.27
N LYS A 40 -29.06 -11.00 -18.99
CA LYS A 40 -28.40 -12.17 -19.57
C LYS A 40 -28.87 -13.43 -18.83
N PRO A 41 -29.38 -14.47 -19.51
CA PRO A 41 -29.72 -15.73 -18.88
C PRO A 41 -28.44 -16.49 -18.53
N ASN A 42 -28.27 -16.77 -17.24
CA ASN A 42 -27.21 -17.61 -16.70
C ASN A 42 -27.51 -19.09 -17.02
N LYS A 43 -27.05 -19.58 -18.18
CA LYS A 43 -26.90 -21.02 -18.42
C LYS A 43 -25.60 -21.47 -17.77
N ASN A 44 -25.71 -21.95 -16.53
CA ASN A 44 -25.03 -23.17 -16.10
C ASN A 44 -25.51 -23.55 -14.69
N LYS A 45 -26.51 -24.44 -14.62
CA LYS A 45 -26.78 -25.23 -13.43
C LYS A 45 -27.25 -26.65 -13.79
N ARG A 46 -26.28 -27.57 -13.68
CA ARG A 46 -26.29 -28.88 -12.99
C ARG A 46 -27.34 -29.94 -13.34
N LYS A 47 -26.87 -31.19 -13.46
CA LYS A 47 -27.09 -32.32 -12.51
C LYS A 47 -26.18 -33.48 -12.94
N SER A 48 -25.65 -34.40 -12.12
CA SER A 48 -26.02 -35.04 -10.84
C SER A 48 -24.82 -35.94 -10.44
N ASP A 49 -24.58 -36.48 -9.24
CA ASP A 49 -25.23 -36.48 -7.92
C ASP A 49 -24.29 -37.13 -6.88
N ALA A 50 -24.58 -36.88 -5.59
CA ALA A 50 -24.28 -37.64 -4.35
C ALA A 50 -22.81 -37.98 -3.96
N SER A 51 -22.35 -37.84 -2.72
CA SER A 51 -23.00 -37.92 -1.39
C SER A 51 -22.17 -37.22 -0.28
N GLU A 52 -22.87 -36.73 0.75
CA GLU A 52 -22.38 -35.99 1.95
C GLU A 52 -21.77 -36.89 3.07
N PRO A 53 -21.54 -36.46 4.34
CA PRO A 53 -21.15 -35.16 4.95
C PRO A 53 -19.99 -35.28 5.99
N SER A 54 -19.39 -34.16 6.42
CA SER A 54 -18.93 -34.03 7.82
C SER A 54 -18.84 -32.56 8.26
N THR A 55 -19.47 -32.32 9.40
CA THR A 55 -19.75 -31.08 10.12
C THR A 55 -18.54 -30.55 10.90
N SER A 56 -18.45 -29.23 11.05
CA SER A 56 -18.23 -28.58 12.35
C SER A 56 -18.25 -27.05 12.23
N ALA A 57 -19.34 -26.49 12.74
CA ALA A 57 -19.56 -25.07 12.89
C ALA A 57 -18.69 -24.49 14.03
N LYS A 58 -18.18 -23.26 13.85
CA LYS A 58 -17.98 -22.34 14.98
C LYS A 58 -18.05 -20.87 14.56
N LYS A 59 -19.27 -20.34 14.70
CA LYS A 59 -19.63 -19.13 15.44
C LYS A 59 -18.91 -17.82 15.08
N SER A 60 -19.58 -17.08 14.21
CA SER A 60 -19.91 -15.65 14.30
C SER A 60 -19.20 -14.84 15.41
N LYS A 61 -18.34 -13.91 14.99
CA LYS A 61 -18.22 -12.61 15.66
C LYS A 61 -18.62 -11.54 14.65
N LYS A 62 -19.76 -10.88 14.93
CA LYS A 62 -20.11 -9.59 14.34
C LYS A 62 -18.89 -8.69 14.46
N ALA A 63 -18.36 -8.25 13.32
CA ALA A 63 -17.47 -7.11 13.28
C ALA A 63 -18.25 -5.93 13.88
N VAL A 64 -17.83 -5.51 15.07
CA VAL A 64 -18.20 -4.20 15.59
C VAL A 64 -17.61 -3.21 14.58
N PRO A 65 -18.39 -2.28 14.01
CA PRO A 65 -17.80 -1.19 13.25
C PRO A 65 -16.85 -0.45 14.19
N ASP A 66 -15.60 -0.35 13.76
CA ASP A 66 -14.56 0.38 14.46
C ASP A 66 -14.90 1.88 14.42
N ASP A 67 -15.70 2.34 15.38
CA ASP A 67 -16.07 3.74 15.61
C ASP A 67 -14.89 4.56 16.19
N THR A 68 -13.65 4.07 16.02
CA THR A 68 -12.43 4.82 16.34
C THR A 68 -11.79 5.46 15.12
N ALA A 69 -12.57 5.69 14.06
CA ALA A 69 -12.29 6.68 13.03
C ALA A 69 -12.33 8.13 13.59
N LYS A 70 -11.73 8.37 14.78
CA LYS A 70 -11.15 9.67 15.08
C LYS A 70 -10.20 9.95 13.93
N ASP A 71 -10.56 10.93 13.13
CA ASP A 71 -10.06 11.13 11.78
C ASP A 71 -8.53 11.06 11.74
N LEU A 72 -7.96 9.91 11.35
CA LEU A 72 -6.51 9.67 11.33
C LEU A 72 -5.76 10.76 10.56
N PHE A 73 -6.45 11.36 9.60
CA PHE A 73 -5.93 12.36 8.68
C PHE A 73 -6.02 13.78 9.22
N SER A 74 -6.71 14.00 10.35
CA SER A 74 -6.72 15.27 11.07
C SER A 74 -5.49 15.46 11.97
N VAL A 75 -4.74 14.39 12.22
CA VAL A 75 -3.52 14.43 13.03
C VAL A 75 -2.35 14.90 12.16
N THR A 76 -1.76 16.03 12.54
CA THR A 76 -0.54 16.57 11.93
C THR A 76 0.70 16.16 12.72
N LEU A 77 1.75 15.75 12.03
CA LEU A 77 3.07 15.49 12.59
C LEU A 77 4.05 16.61 12.24
N PRO A 78 5.10 16.84 13.03
CA PRO A 78 6.19 17.73 12.61
C PRO A 78 6.85 17.21 11.32
N GLY A 79 6.87 18.03 10.27
CA GLY A 79 7.43 17.66 8.95
C GLY A 79 6.46 16.92 8.01
N ASP A 80 5.16 16.90 8.33
CA ASP A 80 4.13 16.25 7.50
C ASP A 80 3.93 16.97 6.16
N ASP A 81 4.05 18.31 6.14
CA ASP A 81 3.85 19.14 4.94
C ASP A 81 4.94 18.89 3.87
N ASP A 82 6.20 18.74 4.30
CA ASP A 82 7.37 18.59 3.41
C ASP A 82 7.82 17.13 3.23
N ALA A 83 7.06 16.17 3.76
CA ALA A 83 7.43 14.76 3.83
C ALA A 83 8.81 14.49 4.47
N THR A 84 9.15 15.28 5.49
CA THR A 84 10.40 15.27 6.26
C THR A 84 10.28 14.58 7.62
N VAL A 85 9.13 13.98 7.94
CA VAL A 85 8.90 13.26 9.20
C VAL A 85 10.00 12.20 9.42
N GLU A 86 10.69 12.30 10.57
CA GLU A 86 11.72 11.37 11.00
C GLU A 86 11.13 10.01 11.36
N ILE A 87 11.80 8.92 10.96
CA ILE A 87 11.33 7.54 11.14
C ILE A 87 12.02 6.90 12.34
N TYR A 88 11.25 6.51 13.36
CA TYR A 88 11.77 5.82 14.54
C TYR A 88 11.18 4.40 14.72
N ASP A 89 10.89 3.74 13.61
CA ASP A 89 10.66 2.29 13.55
C ASP A 89 11.62 1.68 12.54
N THR A 90 12.10 0.48 12.80
CA THR A 90 12.87 -0.27 11.81
C THR A 90 11.95 -0.77 10.69
N CYS A 91 12.51 -1.06 9.52
CA CYS A 91 11.75 -1.66 8.43
C CYS A 91 11.12 -3.01 8.86
N ASP A 92 11.79 -3.79 9.71
CA ASP A 92 11.26 -5.06 10.22
C ASP A 92 10.03 -4.85 11.12
N GLU A 93 10.03 -3.84 11.99
CA GLU A 93 8.85 -3.50 12.80
C GLU A 93 7.69 -3.01 11.93
N LEU A 94 7.97 -2.19 10.91
CA LEU A 94 6.94 -1.77 9.95
C LEU A 94 6.35 -2.96 9.19
N ARG A 95 7.17 -3.91 8.75
CA ARG A 95 6.68 -5.17 8.14
C ARG A 95 5.79 -5.94 9.09
N ARG A 96 6.15 -6.05 10.38
CA ARG A 96 5.34 -6.73 11.40
C ARG A 96 3.99 -6.05 11.56
N LYS A 97 3.96 -4.72 11.68
CA LYS A 97 2.72 -3.92 11.81
C LYS A 97 1.82 -4.07 10.57
N ILE A 98 2.39 -3.99 9.37
CA ILE A 98 1.65 -4.18 8.10
C ILE A 98 1.07 -5.60 8.03
N ASN A 99 1.88 -6.62 8.27
CA ASN A 99 1.42 -8.01 8.20
C ASN A 99 0.36 -8.32 9.26
N ALA A 100 0.47 -7.77 10.47
CA ALA A 100 -0.55 -7.92 11.51
C ALA A 100 -1.90 -7.35 11.07
N LEU A 101 -1.89 -6.16 10.45
CA LEU A 101 -3.11 -5.53 9.93
C LEU A 101 -3.74 -6.35 8.79
N LEU A 102 -2.92 -6.82 7.85
CA LEU A 102 -3.38 -7.65 6.73
C LEU A 102 -3.91 -9.02 7.19
N ARG A 103 -3.32 -9.63 8.22
CA ARG A 103 -3.77 -10.91 8.79
C ARG A 103 -5.13 -10.81 9.47
N THR A 104 -5.47 -9.64 10.00
CA THR A 104 -6.78 -9.40 10.62
C THR A 104 -7.90 -9.43 9.57
N GLY A 105 -7.58 -9.16 8.30
CA GLY A 105 -8.55 -9.21 7.19
C GLY A 105 -9.49 -8.01 7.10
N THR A 106 -9.36 -7.04 8.00
CA THR A 106 -10.21 -5.83 8.03
C THR A 106 -9.99 -4.92 6.82
N ILE A 107 -8.76 -4.87 6.30
CA ILE A 107 -8.38 -3.97 5.21
C ILE A 107 -7.64 -4.71 4.10
N THR A 108 -7.94 -4.38 2.84
CA THR A 108 -7.21 -4.92 1.69
C THR A 108 -5.86 -4.21 1.52
N LYS A 109 -4.88 -4.86 0.87
CA LYS A 109 -3.59 -4.24 0.54
C LYS A 109 -3.76 -2.92 -0.21
N ALA A 110 -4.69 -2.86 -1.15
CA ALA A 110 -4.94 -1.67 -1.95
C ALA A 110 -5.57 -0.53 -1.14
N ALA A 111 -6.48 -0.84 -0.21
CA ALA A 111 -7.03 0.17 0.69
C ALA A 111 -5.94 0.71 1.64
N LEU A 112 -5.14 -0.18 2.23
CA LEU A 112 -4.03 0.22 3.10
C LEU A 112 -3.03 1.15 2.39
N LEU A 113 -2.69 0.89 1.13
CA LEU A 113 -1.79 1.74 0.36
C LEU A 113 -2.36 3.13 0.07
N ARG A 114 -3.67 3.23 -0.14
CA ARG A 114 -4.35 4.53 -0.31
C ARG A 114 -4.34 5.31 1.00
N ASP A 115 -4.63 4.64 2.11
CA ASP A 115 -4.63 5.27 3.43
C ASP A 115 -3.22 5.74 3.82
N MET A 116 -2.20 4.91 3.58
CA MET A 116 -0.79 5.30 3.80
C MET A 116 -0.39 6.50 2.94
N SER A 117 -0.76 6.49 1.66
CA SER A 117 -0.44 7.58 0.74
C SER A 117 -1.08 8.89 1.21
N ARG A 118 -2.39 8.86 1.51
CA ARG A 118 -3.13 10.02 2.01
C ARG A 118 -2.63 10.50 3.37
N ALA A 119 -2.19 9.59 4.23
CA ALA A 119 -1.68 9.95 5.54
C ALA A 119 -0.30 10.60 5.49
N ALA A 120 0.55 10.24 4.52
CA ALA A 120 1.96 10.61 4.54
C ALA A 120 2.35 11.72 3.57
N TYR A 121 1.49 12.02 2.60
CA TYR A 121 1.80 12.95 1.52
C TYR A 121 0.61 13.85 1.22
N THR A 122 0.88 15.14 1.06
CA THR A 122 -0.11 16.15 0.66
C THR A 122 -0.63 15.92 -0.77
N ASP A 123 0.22 15.45 -1.68
CA ASP A 123 -0.11 15.13 -3.07
C ASP A 123 -0.74 13.74 -3.26
N ALA A 124 -0.87 12.95 -2.20
CA ALA A 124 -1.42 11.58 -2.17
C ALA A 124 -0.99 10.71 -3.39
N PRO A 125 0.32 10.49 -3.58
CA PRO A 125 0.86 9.82 -4.75
C PRO A 125 0.53 8.33 -4.73
N ASN A 126 0.32 7.75 -5.91
CA ASN A 126 -0.04 6.35 -6.02
C ASN A 126 1.13 5.43 -5.65
N ILE A 127 1.01 4.71 -4.52
CA ILE A 127 1.96 3.69 -4.12
C ILE A 127 1.57 2.35 -4.77
N GLN A 128 2.42 1.84 -5.65
CA GLN A 128 2.14 0.60 -6.38
C GLN A 128 2.17 -0.64 -5.47
N SER A 129 1.26 -1.59 -5.70
CA SER A 129 1.23 -2.89 -4.99
C SER A 129 2.54 -3.69 -5.06
N LYS A 130 3.31 -3.52 -6.14
CA LYS A 130 4.64 -4.12 -6.28
C LYS A 130 5.62 -3.59 -5.22
N GLN A 131 5.62 -2.27 -4.97
CA GLN A 131 6.49 -1.65 -3.96
C GLN A 131 6.21 -2.21 -2.56
N LEU A 132 4.93 -2.44 -2.23
CA LEU A 132 4.55 -3.09 -0.98
C LEU A 132 5.08 -4.52 -0.90
N THR A 133 4.90 -5.29 -1.99
CA THR A 133 5.34 -6.69 -2.03
C THR A 133 6.86 -6.78 -1.90
N ASP A 134 7.61 -5.97 -2.65
CA ASP A 134 9.06 -5.88 -2.58
C ASP A 134 9.55 -5.43 -1.19
N PHE A 135 8.81 -4.54 -0.52
CA PHE A 135 9.15 -4.12 0.85
C PHE A 135 8.95 -5.25 1.86
N LEU A 136 7.87 -6.03 1.72
CA LEU A 136 7.52 -7.13 2.63
C LEU A 136 8.42 -8.37 2.48
N THR A 137 9.05 -8.57 1.31
CA THR A 137 9.96 -9.71 1.08
C THR A 137 11.37 -9.48 1.59
N LYS A 138 11.79 -8.21 1.71
CA LYS A 138 13.08 -7.83 2.29
C LYS A 138 13.18 -8.22 3.76
N LYS A 139 14.41 -8.30 4.26
CA LYS A 139 14.74 -8.61 5.66
C LYS A 139 15.82 -7.66 6.13
N GLY A 140 15.76 -7.25 7.40
CA GLY A 140 16.75 -6.40 8.01
C GLY A 140 16.17 -5.05 8.45
N PRO A 141 16.80 -4.42 9.45
CA PRO A 141 16.26 -3.24 10.13
C PRO A 141 16.23 -1.99 9.24
N THR A 142 17.17 -1.85 8.31
CA THR A 142 17.25 -0.71 7.37
C THR A 142 16.84 -1.07 5.94
N SER A 143 16.75 -2.36 5.61
CA SER A 143 16.56 -2.78 4.22
C SER A 143 15.22 -2.30 3.68
N GLY A 144 15.23 -1.42 2.68
CA GLY A 144 14.01 -0.81 2.15
C GLY A 144 13.58 0.50 2.79
N SER A 145 14.43 1.12 3.62
CA SER A 145 14.21 2.46 4.19
C SER A 145 13.99 3.55 3.15
N THR A 146 14.57 3.40 1.96
CA THR A 146 14.40 4.30 0.81
C THR A 146 13.03 4.21 0.14
N SER A 147 12.24 3.17 0.43
CA SER A 147 10.94 2.97 -0.20
C SER A 147 9.91 3.95 0.34
N ARG A 148 9.05 4.46 -0.55
CA ARG A 148 7.86 5.24 -0.16
C ARG A 148 6.98 4.49 0.84
N VAL A 149 6.94 3.15 0.75
CA VAL A 149 6.18 2.30 1.67
C VAL A 149 6.72 2.41 3.10
N CYS A 150 8.04 2.48 3.28
CA CYS A 150 8.65 2.59 4.61
C CYS A 150 8.20 3.89 5.29
N TYR A 151 8.39 5.02 4.62
CA TYR A 151 7.98 6.32 5.13
C TYR A 151 6.47 6.41 5.36
N ALA A 152 5.67 6.03 4.35
CA ALA A 152 4.22 6.19 4.43
C ALA A 152 3.57 5.27 5.48
N SER A 153 4.09 4.05 5.64
CA SER A 153 3.61 3.14 6.68
C SER A 153 3.91 3.67 8.08
N TYR A 154 5.10 4.23 8.29
CA TYR A 154 5.47 4.81 9.56
C TYR A 154 4.57 5.99 9.93
N VAL A 155 4.38 6.96 9.03
CA VAL A 155 3.50 8.12 9.28
C VAL A 155 2.07 7.67 9.57
N TYR A 156 1.56 6.70 8.81
CA TYR A 156 0.23 6.12 9.05
C TYR A 156 0.08 5.52 10.45
N PHE A 157 1.04 4.68 10.89
CA PHE A 157 0.96 4.06 12.21
C PHE A 157 1.19 5.06 13.34
N GLU A 158 2.01 6.09 13.14
CA GLU A 158 2.23 7.14 14.13
C GLU A 158 1.00 8.02 14.30
N LYS A 159 0.36 8.44 13.20
CA LYS A 159 -0.93 9.16 13.24
C LYS A 159 -2.02 8.30 13.89
N LYS A 160 -2.08 7.01 13.55
CA LYS A 160 -2.99 6.06 14.19
C LYS A 160 -2.76 5.97 15.70
N ARG A 161 -1.50 5.89 16.15
CA ARG A 161 -1.13 5.86 17.57
C ARG A 161 -1.58 7.12 18.32
N ILE A 162 -1.40 8.30 17.72
CA ILE A 162 -1.85 9.57 18.29
C ILE A 162 -3.37 9.65 18.35
N ALA A 163 -4.07 9.28 17.27
CA ALA A 163 -5.54 9.27 17.21
C ALA A 163 -6.14 8.34 18.28
N GLU A 164 -5.51 7.19 18.53
CA GLU A 164 -5.90 6.24 19.57
C GLU A 164 -5.43 6.65 20.98
N GLY A 165 -4.62 7.70 21.13
CA GLY A 165 -4.09 8.15 22.42
C GLY A 165 -3.11 7.17 23.07
N LYS A 166 -2.49 6.28 22.30
CA LYS A 166 -1.56 5.27 22.82
C LYS A 166 -0.18 5.87 23.10
N ALA A 167 0.46 5.38 24.16
CA ALA A 167 1.83 5.72 24.48
C ALA A 167 2.81 5.20 23.41
N LYS A 168 4.01 5.78 23.37
CA LYS A 168 5.12 5.31 22.52
C LYS A 168 5.47 3.85 22.89
N SER A 169 5.73 3.03 21.88
CA SER A 169 6.18 1.65 22.10
C SER A 169 7.59 1.62 22.70
N LYS A 170 7.99 0.48 23.28
CA LYS A 170 9.38 0.28 23.71
C LYS A 170 10.35 0.44 22.53
N HIS A 171 10.04 -0.19 21.39
CA HIS A 171 10.84 -0.08 20.17
C HIS A 171 11.05 1.38 19.73
N ARG A 172 10.01 2.20 19.81
CA ARG A 172 10.10 3.63 19.48
C ARG A 172 11.08 4.36 20.40
N ARG A 173 11.03 4.08 21.70
CA ARG A 173 11.96 4.68 22.67
C ARG A 173 13.40 4.23 22.45
N ASP A 174 13.60 2.94 22.17
CA ASP A 174 14.92 2.37 21.88
C ASP A 174 15.49 2.95 20.57
N MET A 175 14.65 3.19 19.55
CA MET A 175 15.03 3.86 18.31
C MET A 175 15.37 5.34 18.53
N GLU A 176 14.59 6.06 19.34
CA GLU A 176 14.91 7.44 19.73
C GLU A 176 16.27 7.48 20.43
N ASP A 177 16.50 6.67 21.47
CA ASP A 177 17.79 6.62 22.18
C ASP A 177 18.99 6.31 21.27
N ARG A 178 18.80 5.42 20.29
CA ARG A 178 19.88 5.02 19.37
C ARG A 178 20.14 6.01 18.24
N TRP A 179 19.11 6.70 17.75
CA TRP A 179 19.15 7.51 16.52
C TRP A 179 18.85 9.01 16.74
N ASP A 180 18.69 9.48 17.98
CA ASP A 180 18.36 10.88 18.31
C ASP A 180 19.32 11.88 17.63
N GLY A 181 20.62 11.54 17.60
CA GLY A 181 21.65 12.38 16.98
C GLY A 181 21.67 12.37 15.44
N GLU A 182 20.99 11.41 14.80
CA GLU A 182 21.03 11.20 13.33
C GLU A 182 19.69 11.55 12.64
N GLY A 183 18.65 11.92 13.40
CA GLY A 183 17.32 12.24 12.84
C GLY A 183 16.50 11.00 12.45
N GLY A 184 16.72 9.89 13.15
CA GLY A 184 16.01 8.62 12.92
C GLY A 184 16.60 7.75 11.80
N LEU A 185 15.82 6.76 11.36
CA LEU A 185 16.25 5.76 10.38
C LEU A 185 16.58 6.44 9.03
N PRO A 186 17.79 6.24 8.47
CA PRO A 186 18.20 6.90 7.26
C PRO A 186 17.39 6.42 6.06
N ARG A 187 16.76 7.36 5.35
CA ARG A 187 16.03 7.12 4.09
C ARG A 187 16.95 7.14 2.85
N ARG A 188 18.26 7.04 3.05
CA ARG A 188 19.27 7.03 1.97
C ARG A 188 19.65 5.59 1.62
N ARG A 189 20.24 5.42 0.44
CA ARG A 189 20.73 4.11 0.00
C ARG A 189 21.80 3.62 0.99
N GLU A 190 21.88 2.31 1.19
CA GLU A 190 22.91 1.66 1.99
C GLU A 190 24.30 2.24 1.65
N GLU A 191 24.94 2.79 2.68
CA GLU A 191 26.26 3.38 2.55
C GLU A 191 27.32 2.29 2.53
N LYS A 192 28.40 2.54 1.79
CA LYS A 192 29.57 1.66 1.82
C LYS A 192 30.41 2.04 3.02
N TYR A 193 30.73 1.08 3.87
CA TYR A 193 31.57 1.29 5.04
C TYR A 193 33.03 0.96 4.69
N PHE A 194 33.94 1.87 5.01
CA PHE A 194 35.37 1.59 5.05
C PHE A 194 35.72 1.20 6.49
N CYS A 195 36.35 0.04 6.66
CA CYS A 195 36.85 -0.43 7.95
C CYS A 195 38.30 -0.90 7.80
N HIS A 196 39.04 -0.94 8.91
CA HIS A 196 40.37 -1.53 8.94
C HIS A 196 40.29 -3.02 8.60
N VAL A 197 41.37 -3.60 8.05
CA VAL A 197 41.39 -5.03 7.64
C VAL A 197 41.08 -5.97 8.81
N ASP A 198 41.50 -5.59 10.01
CA ASP A 198 41.25 -6.36 11.23
C ASP A 198 39.90 -6.03 11.90
N ASP A 199 39.10 -5.10 11.36
CA ASP A 199 37.80 -4.73 11.92
C ASP A 199 36.64 -5.37 11.13
N ALA A 200 35.54 -5.65 11.81
CA ALA A 200 34.29 -6.10 11.20
C ALA A 200 33.20 -5.02 11.33
N VAL A 201 32.45 -4.80 10.25
CA VAL A 201 31.27 -3.93 10.25
C VAL A 201 30.06 -4.76 10.68
N VAL A 202 29.44 -4.40 11.81
CA VAL A 202 28.27 -5.10 12.36
C VAL A 202 27.09 -4.14 12.46
N GLN A 203 25.94 -4.58 11.96
CA GLN A 203 24.67 -3.88 12.14
C GLN A 203 23.90 -4.46 13.33
N ASP A 204 23.43 -3.60 14.22
CA ASP A 204 22.57 -4.02 15.35
C ASP A 204 21.10 -4.21 14.94
N ALA A 205 20.28 -4.66 15.88
CA ALA A 205 18.86 -4.91 15.64
C ALA A 205 18.04 -3.63 15.36
N LEU A 206 18.58 -2.45 15.69
CA LEU A 206 17.97 -1.14 15.42
C LEU A 206 18.48 -0.53 14.12
N GLY A 207 19.40 -1.22 13.43
CA GLY A 207 19.94 -0.84 12.13
C GLY A 207 21.18 0.03 12.19
N SER A 208 21.67 0.37 13.38
CA SER A 208 22.87 1.19 13.54
C SER A 208 24.10 0.33 13.29
N VAL A 209 25.05 0.90 12.56
CA VAL A 209 26.26 0.22 12.11
C VAL A 209 27.44 0.68 12.95
N ARG A 210 28.22 -0.28 13.46
CA ARG A 210 29.48 -0.01 14.16
C ARG A 210 30.58 -0.91 13.64
N THR A 211 31.80 -0.40 13.64
CA THR A 211 33.00 -1.23 13.49
C THR A 211 33.35 -1.84 14.85
N VAL A 212 33.64 -3.14 14.86
CA VAL A 212 34.14 -3.85 16.02
C VAL A 212 35.47 -4.50 15.66
N PRO A 213 36.45 -4.56 16.58
CA PRO A 213 37.68 -5.30 16.34
C PRO A 213 37.36 -6.76 16.01
N GLY A 214 37.82 -7.22 14.86
CA GLY A 214 37.75 -8.60 14.42
C GLY A 214 38.70 -9.43 15.28
N GLY A 215 38.18 -9.97 16.38
CA GLY A 215 38.92 -10.97 17.16
C GLY A 215 39.29 -12.14 16.26
N ARG A 216 40.60 -12.46 16.18
CA ARG A 216 41.06 -13.75 15.67
C ARG A 216 40.41 -14.83 16.52
N PHE A 217 39.58 -15.66 15.88
CA PHE A 217 39.16 -16.95 16.44
C PHE A 217 40.36 -17.90 16.48
#